data_AF-A0A1F7W5P0-F1
#
_entry.id   AF-A0A1F7W5P0-F1
#
_cell.length_a   1.000
_cell.length_b   1.000
_cell.length_c   1.000
_cell.angle_alpha   90.00
_cell.angle_beta   90.00
_cell.angle_gamma   90.00
#
_symmetry.space_group_name_H-M   'P 1'
#
loop_
_entity.id
_entity.type
_entity.pdbx_description
1 polymer ?
#
loop_
_entity_poly.entity_id
_entity_poly.type
_entity_poly.pdbx_seq_one_letter_code
_entity_poly.pdbx_strand_id
1 'polypeptide(L)'
;MTKKTLLIGAIVAALGAGAIGVGTSLAAQAENREPGFVSEIVTALAERFDLDPTAVQEVFDEQAEANHEEMQARHNELFEDRLAKAVEEGTLTQEQADAVLAKRDEMQAYAETLRDTDPEERKDAMKEKIDALRDWAEENDIPPGFLRFVPLPRNGQGQGREGNGMNHFGNGMGMMR
;
A
#
# COMPACT_ATOMS: atom_id res chain seq x y z
N MET A 1 31.41 -18.63 18.04
CA MET A 1 30.26 -17.71 18.09
C MET A 1 30.79 -16.28 18.15
N THR A 2 30.88 -15.62 17.00
CA THR A 2 31.29 -14.22 16.91
C THR A 2 30.04 -13.36 17.02
N LYS A 3 29.87 -12.66 18.15
CA LYS A 3 28.84 -11.65 18.34
C LYS A 3 29.12 -10.50 17.38
N LYS A 4 28.41 -10.43 16.25
CA LYS A 4 28.37 -9.23 15.41
C LYS A 4 27.41 -8.26 16.10
N THR A 5 27.98 -7.21 16.67
CA THR A 5 27.26 -6.07 17.25
C THR A 5 26.34 -5.46 16.18
N LEU A 6 25.03 -5.44 16.44
CA LEU A 6 24.04 -4.67 15.69
C LEU A 6 24.41 -3.19 15.79
N LEU A 7 24.87 -2.63 14.67
CA LEU A 7 25.12 -1.19 14.54
C LEU A 7 23.78 -0.50 14.30
N ILE A 8 23.23 0.11 15.36
CA ILE A 8 22.19 1.13 15.24
C ILE A 8 22.84 2.37 14.62
N GLY A 9 22.92 2.41 13.29
CA GLY A 9 23.43 3.53 12.52
C GLY A 9 22.32 4.52 12.22
N ALA A 10 22.28 5.63 12.95
CA ALA A 10 21.49 6.79 12.57
C ALA A 10 22.06 7.39 11.27
N ILE A 11 21.38 7.17 10.15
CA ILE A 11 21.72 7.83 8.87
C ILE A 11 20.83 9.06 8.75
N VAL A 12 21.39 10.23 9.08
CA VAL A 12 20.88 11.51 8.60
C VAL A 12 21.35 11.65 7.16
N ALA A 13 20.49 11.32 6.19
CA ALA A 13 20.74 11.61 4.78
C ALA A 13 20.20 13.01 4.45
N ALA A 14 21.07 14.01 4.59
CA ALA A 14 20.91 15.26 3.89
C ALA A 14 21.05 15.02 2.39
N LEU A 15 19.96 15.15 1.63
CA LEU A 15 20.02 15.22 0.17
C LEU A 15 19.70 16.64 -0.27
N GLY A 16 20.78 17.38 -0.50
CA GLY A 16 20.78 18.58 -1.31
C GLY A 16 20.97 18.26 -2.79
N ALA A 17 20.54 19.22 -3.60
CA ALA A 17 20.75 19.43 -5.03
C ALA A 17 19.82 18.69 -6.01
N GLY A 18 18.89 19.47 -6.58
CA GLY A 18 18.11 19.11 -7.76
C GLY A 18 17.15 20.22 -8.19
N ALA A 19 17.65 21.45 -8.35
CA ALA A 19 16.86 22.49 -9.00
C ALA A 19 16.59 22.09 -10.46
N ILE A 20 15.38 21.65 -10.78
CA ILE A 20 14.87 21.59 -12.15
C ILE A 20 13.70 22.56 -12.24
N GLY A 21 14.01 23.75 -12.75
CA GLY A 21 12.99 24.66 -13.22
C GLY A 21 12.45 24.20 -14.57
N VAL A 22 11.15 23.91 -14.63
CA VAL A 22 10.26 24.02 -15.80
C VAL A 22 8.88 24.29 -15.18
N GLY A 23 8.33 25.50 -15.21
CA GLY A 23 7.81 26.11 -16.42
C GLY A 23 6.43 25.53 -16.76
N THR A 24 5.40 25.95 -16.01
CA THR A 24 3.98 25.96 -16.42
C THR A 24 3.47 24.82 -17.32
N SER A 25 2.95 23.73 -16.75
CA SER A 25 1.89 22.91 -17.40
C SER A 25 1.14 21.97 -16.44
N LEU A 26 1.08 22.27 -15.13
CA LEU A 26 0.31 21.46 -14.15
C LEU A 26 -1.21 21.50 -14.36
N ALA A 27 -1.73 22.34 -15.25
CA ALA A 27 -3.17 22.54 -15.45
C ALA A 27 -3.81 21.65 -16.54
N ALA A 28 -3.04 20.87 -17.30
CA ALA A 28 -3.56 20.19 -18.50
C ALA A 28 -3.70 18.66 -18.40
N GLN A 29 -3.40 18.04 -17.25
CA GLN A 29 -3.52 16.58 -17.07
C GLN A 29 -4.71 16.14 -16.20
N ALA A 30 -5.57 17.08 -15.76
CA ALA A 30 -6.74 16.76 -14.95
C ALA A 30 -8.01 16.39 -15.75
N GLU A 31 -8.01 16.57 -17.08
CA GLU A 31 -9.26 16.52 -17.89
C GLU A 31 -9.64 15.16 -18.48
N ASN A 32 -8.89 14.07 -18.26
CA ASN A 32 -9.21 12.74 -18.84
C ASN A 32 -9.16 11.60 -17.83
N ARG A 33 -9.69 11.79 -16.61
CA ARG A 33 -10.07 10.65 -15.76
C ARG A 33 -11.56 10.41 -15.95
N GLU A 34 -11.91 9.28 -16.56
CA GLU A 34 -13.26 8.72 -16.52
C GLU A 34 -13.75 8.76 -15.06
N PRO A 35 -14.99 9.20 -14.79
CA PRO A 35 -15.52 9.24 -13.43
C PRO A 35 -15.39 7.83 -12.83
N GLY A 36 -14.66 7.73 -11.72
CA GLY A 36 -14.51 6.45 -11.04
C GLY A 36 -15.86 5.93 -10.56
N PHE A 37 -15.97 4.61 -10.36
CA PHE A 37 -17.20 3.94 -9.89
C PHE A 37 -17.92 4.63 -8.71
N VAL A 38 -17.16 5.24 -7.78
CA VAL A 38 -17.73 6.00 -6.66
C VAL A 38 -18.44 7.27 -7.12
N SER A 39 -17.88 7.99 -8.11
CA SER A 39 -18.49 9.19 -8.70
C SER A 39 -19.81 8.88 -9.40
N GLU A 40 -19.90 7.71 -10.07
CA GLU A 40 -21.16 7.23 -10.65
C GLU A 40 -22.22 6.92 -9.59
N ILE A 41 -21.83 6.28 -8.48
CA ILE A 41 -22.73 5.99 -7.35
C ILE A 41 -23.22 7.29 -6.70
N VAL A 42 -22.33 8.24 -6.43
CA VAL A 42 -22.67 9.55 -5.84
C VAL A 42 -23.70 10.25 -6.71
N THR A 43 -23.47 10.29 -8.03
CA THR A 43 -24.40 10.89 -9.00
C THR A 43 -25.76 10.18 -8.99
N ALA A 44 -25.78 8.85 -9.06
CA ALA A 44 -27.03 8.08 -9.06
C ALA A 44 -27.83 8.23 -7.75
N LEU A 45 -27.15 8.30 -6.60
CA LEU A 45 -27.79 8.52 -5.30
C LEU A 45 -28.36 9.94 -5.19
N ALA A 46 -27.60 10.95 -5.62
CA ALA A 46 -28.05 12.34 -5.63
C ALA A 46 -29.31 12.50 -6.49
N GLU A 47 -29.30 11.96 -7.72
CA GLU A 47 -30.45 12.00 -8.62
C GLU A 47 -31.67 11.22 -8.09
N ARG A 48 -31.46 10.03 -7.51
CA ARG A 48 -32.55 9.16 -7.07
C ARG A 48 -33.34 9.74 -5.88
N PHE A 49 -32.64 10.45 -5.01
CA PHE A 49 -33.14 10.96 -3.74
C PHE A 49 -33.26 12.49 -3.68
N ASP A 50 -32.95 13.19 -4.79
CA ASP A 50 -32.99 14.66 -4.88
C ASP A 50 -32.08 15.31 -3.82
N LEU A 51 -30.85 14.78 -3.68
CA LEU A 51 -29.83 15.28 -2.77
C LEU A 51 -28.81 16.15 -3.51
N ASP A 52 -28.15 17.04 -2.79
CA ASP A 52 -27.02 17.80 -3.32
C ASP A 52 -25.82 16.86 -3.59
N PRO A 53 -25.33 16.73 -4.84
CA PRO A 53 -24.21 15.85 -5.17
C PRO A 53 -22.93 16.18 -4.39
N THR A 54 -22.70 17.46 -4.07
CA THR A 54 -21.53 17.88 -3.29
C THR A 54 -21.60 17.37 -1.86
N ALA A 55 -22.74 17.53 -1.19
CA ALA A 55 -22.95 16.98 0.15
C ALA A 55 -22.84 15.44 0.19
N VAL A 56 -23.33 14.74 -0.84
CA VAL A 56 -23.17 13.27 -0.92
C VAL A 56 -21.70 12.89 -1.12
N GLN A 57 -20.96 13.60 -1.97
CA GLN A 57 -19.53 13.38 -2.16
C GLN A 57 -18.75 13.58 -0.85
N GLU A 58 -19.05 14.65 -0.11
CA GLU A 58 -18.41 14.94 1.18
C GLU A 58 -18.58 13.80 2.18
N VAL A 59 -19.79 13.24 2.31
CA VAL A 59 -20.04 12.08 3.19
C VAL A 59 -19.24 10.85 2.75
N PHE A 60 -19.12 10.61 1.44
CA PHE A 60 -18.31 9.50 0.93
C PHE A 60 -16.82 9.71 1.21
N ASP A 61 -16.31 10.93 1.07
CA ASP A 61 -14.91 11.26 1.34
C ASP A 61 -14.59 11.14 2.83
N GLU A 62 -15.45 11.67 3.71
CA GLU A 62 -15.35 11.51 5.17
C GLU A 62 -15.37 10.03 5.56
N GLN A 63 -16.29 9.23 5.03
CA GLN A 63 -16.37 7.81 5.34
C GLN A 63 -15.18 7.04 4.76
N ALA A 64 -14.66 7.44 3.59
CA ALA A 64 -13.48 6.84 3.01
C ALA A 64 -12.23 7.10 3.88
N GLU A 65 -12.08 8.31 4.41
CA GLU A 65 -11.01 8.67 5.35
C GLU A 65 -11.13 7.89 6.66
N ALA A 66 -12.31 7.87 7.29
CA ALA A 66 -12.55 7.11 8.51
C ALA A 66 -12.29 5.60 8.32
N ASN A 67 -12.77 5.02 7.21
CA ASN A 67 -12.50 3.63 6.87
C ASN A 67 -11.00 3.39 6.64
N HIS A 68 -10.30 4.34 6.04
CA HIS A 68 -8.86 4.22 5.80
C HIS A 68 -8.09 4.15 7.11
N GLU A 69 -8.38 5.04 8.05
CA GLU A 69 -7.78 5.05 9.39
C GLU A 69 -8.07 3.76 10.16
N GLU A 70 -9.33 3.29 10.18
CA GLU A 70 -9.71 2.04 10.84
C GLU A 70 -8.94 0.84 10.24
N MET A 71 -8.87 0.77 8.91
CA MET A 71 -8.16 -0.29 8.22
C MET A 71 -6.67 -0.25 8.53
N GLN A 72 -6.04 0.93 8.54
CA GLN A 72 -4.64 1.08 8.93
C GLN A 72 -4.38 0.59 10.35
N ALA A 73 -5.20 1.02 11.32
CA ALA A 73 -5.08 0.60 12.71
C ALA A 73 -5.17 -0.93 12.84
N ARG A 74 -6.19 -1.53 12.21
CA ARG A 74 -6.36 -3.00 12.20
C ARG A 74 -5.20 -3.71 11.53
N HIS A 75 -4.65 -3.17 10.45
CA HIS A 75 -3.47 -3.74 9.78
C HIS A 75 -2.23 -3.68 10.68
N ASN A 76 -2.07 -2.61 11.46
CA ASN A 76 -0.97 -2.45 12.40
C ASN A 76 -1.07 -3.46 13.55
N GLU A 77 -2.24 -3.57 14.18
CA GLU A 77 -2.50 -4.54 15.24
C GLU A 77 -2.23 -5.98 14.78
N LEU A 78 -2.80 -6.38 13.63
CA LEU A 78 -2.58 -7.72 13.08
C LEU A 78 -1.11 -8.02 12.76
N PHE A 79 -0.32 -6.99 12.47
CA PHE A 79 1.10 -7.15 12.21
C PHE A 79 1.90 -7.31 13.50
N GLU A 80 1.62 -6.48 14.50
CA GLU A 80 2.23 -6.58 15.83
C GLU A 80 1.95 -7.95 16.46
N ASP A 81 0.71 -8.43 16.38
CA ASP A 81 0.33 -9.77 16.84
C ASP A 81 1.13 -10.89 16.14
N ARG A 82 1.36 -10.75 14.83
CA ARG A 82 2.17 -11.73 14.08
C ARG A 82 3.63 -11.71 14.49
N LEU A 83 4.19 -10.54 14.77
CA LEU A 83 5.56 -10.43 15.25
C LEU A 83 5.68 -11.03 16.65
N ALA A 84 4.77 -10.70 17.56
CA ALA A 84 4.73 -11.26 18.91
C ALA A 84 4.65 -12.79 18.88
N LYS A 85 3.75 -13.34 18.05
CA LYS A 85 3.64 -14.78 17.86
C LYS A 85 4.91 -15.41 17.27
N ALA A 86 5.54 -14.75 16.29
CA ALA A 86 6.78 -15.24 15.70
C ALA A 86 7.95 -15.24 16.70
N VAL A 87 7.97 -14.29 17.64
CA VAL A 87 8.93 -14.28 18.76
C VAL A 87 8.65 -15.42 19.75
N GLU A 88 7.38 -15.64 20.11
CA GLU A 88 6.98 -16.74 20.98
C GLU A 88 7.32 -18.12 20.37
N GLU A 89 7.08 -18.28 19.07
CA GLU A 89 7.41 -19.49 18.30
C GLU A 89 8.93 -19.63 18.04
N GLY A 90 9.73 -18.62 18.40
CA GLY A 90 11.20 -18.61 18.20
C GLY A 90 11.62 -18.48 16.74
N THR A 91 10.70 -18.11 15.84
CA THR A 91 11.01 -17.84 14.43
C THR A 91 11.74 -16.50 14.27
N LEU A 92 11.46 -15.54 15.16
CA LEU A 92 12.16 -14.27 15.28
C LEU A 92 12.72 -14.11 16.69
N THR A 93 13.79 -13.35 16.82
CA THR A 93 14.16 -12.74 18.11
C THR A 93 13.37 -11.44 18.33
N GLN A 94 13.30 -10.97 19.58
CA GLN A 94 12.69 -9.65 19.86
C GLN A 94 13.36 -8.53 19.06
N GLU A 95 14.70 -8.54 18.98
CA GLU A 95 15.46 -7.54 18.21
C GLU A 95 15.09 -7.56 16.73
N GLN A 96 14.84 -8.74 16.15
CA GLN A 96 14.40 -8.88 14.76
C GLN A 96 12.96 -8.37 14.56
N ALA A 97 12.06 -8.66 15.51
CA ALA A 97 10.69 -8.14 15.48
C ALA A 97 10.68 -6.61 15.52
N ASP A 98 11.47 -6.01 16.42
CA ASP A 98 11.60 -4.56 16.55
C ASP A 98 12.18 -3.93 15.26
N ALA A 99 13.18 -4.57 14.65
CA ALA A 99 13.75 -4.12 13.38
C ALA A 99 12.73 -4.17 12.23
N VAL A 100 11.90 -5.21 12.18
CA VAL A 100 10.82 -5.35 11.20
C VAL A 100 9.74 -4.28 11.39
N LEU A 101 9.36 -3.98 12.63
CA LEU A 101 8.41 -2.91 12.93
C LEU A 101 8.94 -1.54 12.46
N ALA A 102 10.19 -1.21 12.81
CA ALA A 102 10.83 0.03 12.37
C ALA A 102 10.91 0.13 10.83
N LYS A 103 11.23 -0.98 10.15
CA LYS A 103 11.26 -1.02 8.68
C LYS A 103 9.88 -0.83 8.05
N ARG A 104 8.82 -1.35 8.68
CA ARG A 104 7.43 -1.12 8.24
C ARG A 104 7.11 0.38 8.25
N ASP A 105 7.43 1.06 9.33
CA ASP A 105 7.10 2.48 9.50
C ASP A 105 7.90 3.36 8.52
N GLU A 106 9.18 3.04 8.27
CA GLU A 106 9.98 3.68 7.21
C GLU A 106 9.32 3.53 5.84
N MET A 107 8.87 2.32 5.51
CA MET A 107 8.27 2.01 4.22
C MET A 107 6.87 2.61 4.06
N GLN A 108 6.11 2.76 5.14
CA GLN A 108 4.84 3.48 5.14
C GLN A 108 5.06 4.96 4.81
N ALA A 109 5.99 5.62 5.52
CA ALA A 109 6.33 7.01 5.25
C ALA A 109 6.82 7.21 3.81
N TYR A 110 7.65 6.29 3.31
CA TYR A 110 8.09 6.32 1.91
C TYR A 110 6.93 6.17 0.92
N ALA A 111 5.99 5.24 1.17
CA ALA A 111 4.82 5.06 0.32
C ALA A 111 3.95 6.32 0.26
N GLU A 112 3.82 7.07 1.35
CA GLU A 112 3.10 8.35 1.39
C GLU A 112 3.76 9.40 0.49
N THR A 113 5.10 9.46 0.44
CA THR A 113 5.82 10.39 -0.47
C THR A 113 5.57 10.11 -1.95
N LEU A 114 5.16 8.88 -2.28
CA LEU A 114 4.91 8.44 -3.66
C LEU A 114 3.42 8.47 -4.03
N ARG A 115 2.54 8.98 -3.15
CA ARG A 115 1.10 8.98 -3.40
C ARG A 115 0.73 9.69 -4.70
N ASP A 116 1.37 10.82 -4.96
CA ASP A 116 1.03 11.74 -6.05
C ASP A 116 2.05 11.73 -7.21
N THR A 117 3.01 10.79 -7.21
CA THR A 117 3.99 10.65 -8.30
C THR A 117 3.41 9.95 -9.52
N ASP A 118 4.03 10.14 -10.68
CA ASP A 118 3.63 9.45 -11.91
C ASP A 118 3.74 7.92 -11.76
N PRO A 119 2.83 7.12 -12.36
CA PRO A 119 2.85 5.66 -12.22
C PRO A 119 4.14 4.97 -12.68
N GLU A 120 4.81 5.46 -13.74
CA GLU A 120 6.08 4.86 -14.17
C GLU A 120 7.22 5.26 -13.24
N GLU A 121 7.27 6.52 -12.80
CA GLU A 121 8.25 6.97 -11.79
C GLU A 121 8.07 6.20 -10.47
N ARG A 122 6.84 5.96 -10.05
CA ARG A 122 6.50 5.17 -8.86
C ARG A 122 6.94 3.72 -8.97
N LYS A 123 6.79 3.11 -10.15
CA LYS A 123 7.19 1.72 -10.41
C LYS A 123 8.71 1.56 -10.35
N ASP A 124 9.46 2.49 -10.93
CA ASP A 124 10.92 2.47 -10.88
C ASP A 124 11.41 2.65 -9.44
N ALA A 125 10.83 3.61 -8.71
CA ALA A 125 11.09 3.84 -7.29
C ALA A 125 10.76 2.59 -6.42
N MET A 126 9.66 1.90 -6.74
CA MET A 126 9.26 0.67 -6.05
C MET A 126 10.23 -0.48 -6.30
N LYS A 127 10.71 -0.65 -7.53
CA LYS A 127 11.64 -1.73 -7.88
C LYS A 127 12.93 -1.61 -7.06
N GLU A 128 13.52 -0.41 -7.01
CA GLU A 128 14.71 -0.13 -6.22
C GLU A 128 14.49 -0.46 -4.74
N LYS A 129 13.35 -0.05 -4.18
CA LYS A 129 13.04 -0.33 -2.77
C LYS A 129 12.75 -1.79 -2.46
N ILE A 130 12.17 -2.56 -3.39
CA ILE A 130 11.97 -4.00 -3.20
C ILE A 130 13.31 -4.72 -3.09
N ASP A 131 14.26 -4.42 -3.98
CA ASP A 131 15.58 -5.04 -3.95
C ASP A 131 16.30 -4.66 -2.64
N ALA A 132 16.29 -3.37 -2.26
CA ALA A 132 16.88 -2.92 -1.00
C ALA A 132 16.24 -3.57 0.24
N LEU A 133 14.92 -3.81 0.21
CA LEU A 133 14.21 -4.46 1.32
C LEU A 133 14.55 -5.95 1.42
N ARG A 134 14.74 -6.63 0.29
CA ARG A 134 15.21 -8.02 0.27
C ARG A 134 16.61 -8.12 0.86
N ASP A 135 17.53 -7.28 0.40
CA ASP A 135 18.92 -7.30 0.86
C ASP A 135 18.99 -6.99 2.36
N TRP A 136 18.23 -5.99 2.83
CA TRP A 136 18.10 -5.70 4.26
C TRP A 136 17.58 -6.90 5.07
N ALA A 137 16.59 -7.65 4.56
CA ALA A 137 16.08 -8.81 5.26
C ALA A 137 17.12 -9.93 5.35
N GLU A 138 17.86 -10.18 4.28
CA GLU A 138 18.94 -11.16 4.26
C GLU A 138 20.05 -10.79 5.25
N GLU A 139 20.45 -9.52 5.30
CA GLU A 139 21.47 -9.01 6.23
C GLU A 139 21.08 -9.10 7.70
N ASN A 140 19.77 -9.09 7.99
CA ASN A 140 19.22 -9.12 9.35
C ASN A 140 18.59 -10.49 9.71
N ASP A 141 18.83 -11.52 8.88
CA ASP A 141 18.30 -12.87 9.06
C ASP A 141 16.75 -12.88 9.21
N ILE A 142 16.05 -11.97 8.54
CA ILE A 142 14.59 -11.86 8.56
C ILE A 142 13.98 -12.81 7.53
N PRO A 143 13.07 -13.71 7.93
CA PRO A 143 12.38 -14.57 6.98
C PRO A 143 11.59 -13.77 5.93
N PRO A 144 11.68 -14.11 4.63
CA PRO A 144 11.01 -13.35 3.55
C PRO A 144 9.50 -13.21 3.71
N GLY A 145 8.86 -14.12 4.47
CA GLY A 145 7.43 -14.07 4.76
C GLY A 145 6.99 -12.78 5.46
N PHE A 146 7.88 -12.14 6.23
CA PHE A 146 7.58 -10.88 6.93
C PHE A 146 7.58 -9.66 5.99
N LEU A 147 8.29 -9.73 4.85
CA LEU A 147 8.35 -8.64 3.88
C LEU A 147 7.00 -8.37 3.18
N ARG A 148 6.13 -9.38 3.09
CA ARG A 148 4.79 -9.23 2.51
C ARG A 148 3.89 -8.30 3.33
N PHE A 149 4.21 -8.08 4.60
CA PHE A 149 3.44 -7.21 5.50
C PHE A 149 4.01 -5.80 5.62
N VAL A 150 5.17 -5.55 5.00
CA VAL A 150 5.71 -4.22 4.84
C VAL A 150 4.92 -3.52 3.73
N PRO A 151 4.29 -2.36 4.00
CA PRO A 151 3.53 -1.64 3.01
C PRO A 151 4.45 -1.22 1.87
N LEU A 152 4.14 -1.66 0.65
CA LEU A 152 4.79 -1.18 -0.55
C LEU A 152 3.87 -0.16 -1.23
N PRO A 153 4.44 0.89 -1.86
CA PRO A 153 3.66 1.80 -2.69
C PRO A 153 2.97 0.97 -3.76
N ARG A 154 1.63 0.91 -3.74
CA ARG A 154 0.91 0.21 -4.81
C ARG A 154 1.07 1.03 -6.08
N ASN A 155 1.45 0.37 -7.18
CA ASN A 155 1.16 0.91 -8.50
C ASN A 155 -0.33 1.28 -8.50
N GLY A 156 -0.64 2.50 -8.93
CA GLY A 156 -1.97 3.12 -8.88
C GLY A 156 -3.07 2.42 -9.68
N GLN A 157 -2.96 1.11 -9.91
CA GLN A 157 -4.07 0.26 -10.28
C GLN A 157 -4.74 -0.30 -9.02
N GLY A 158 -5.46 0.59 -8.35
CA GLY A 158 -6.81 0.25 -7.92
C GLY A 158 -7.77 0.17 -9.11
N GLN A 159 -7.33 -0.38 -10.26
CA GLN A 159 -8.29 -1.02 -11.14
C GLN A 159 -8.75 -2.22 -10.33
N GLY A 160 -10.03 -2.20 -9.95
CA GLY A 160 -10.67 -3.37 -9.39
C GLY A 160 -10.18 -4.57 -10.18
N ARG A 161 -9.72 -5.60 -9.47
CA ARG A 161 -9.64 -6.92 -10.09
C ARG A 161 -11.00 -7.09 -10.75
N GLU A 162 -11.01 -7.00 -12.08
CA GLU A 162 -12.02 -7.63 -12.90
C GLU A 162 -12.23 -8.97 -12.20
N GLY A 163 -13.47 -9.16 -11.75
CA GLY A 163 -13.89 -10.46 -11.33
C GLY A 163 -13.67 -11.39 -12.51
N ASN A 164 -12.49 -12.01 -12.57
CA ASN A 164 -12.34 -13.39 -13.00
C ASN A 164 -13.00 -14.27 -11.92
N GLY A 165 -14.26 -13.97 -11.61
CA GLY A 165 -15.27 -14.97 -11.37
C GLY A 165 -15.42 -15.68 -12.70
N MET A 166 -14.48 -16.61 -12.94
CA MET A 166 -14.62 -17.65 -13.93
C MET A 166 -16.07 -18.12 -13.85
N ASN A 167 -16.82 -17.91 -14.92
CA ASN A 167 -18.04 -18.65 -15.20
C ASN A 167 -17.65 -20.14 -15.25
N HIS A 168 -17.59 -20.76 -14.08
CA HIS A 168 -17.60 -22.20 -13.89
C HIS A 168 -18.93 -22.57 -13.23
N PHE A 169 -20.02 -22.09 -13.84
CA PHE A 169 -21.22 -22.91 -13.87
C PHE A 169 -20.84 -24.17 -14.63
N GLY A 170 -20.51 -25.21 -13.88
CA GLY A 170 -20.38 -26.55 -14.37
C GLY A 170 -21.67 -26.95 -15.06
N ASN A 171 -21.72 -26.78 -16.39
CA ASN A 171 -22.61 -27.57 -17.23
C ASN A 171 -21.94 -28.91 -17.49
N GLY A 172 -21.75 -29.65 -16.40
CA GLY A 172 -21.32 -31.04 -16.35
C GLY A 172 -22.47 -31.91 -15.87
N MET A 173 -23.69 -31.66 -16.34
CA MET A 173 -24.80 -32.57 -16.11
C MET A 173 -24.79 -33.60 -17.25
N GLY A 174 -24.02 -34.66 -17.05
CA GLY A 174 -24.13 -35.88 -17.82
C GLY A 174 -25.56 -36.41 -17.69
N MET A 175 -26.36 -36.23 -18.73
CA MET A 175 -27.55 -37.05 -18.92
C MET A 175 -27.12 -38.30 -19.70
N MET A 176 -27.16 -39.42 -18.97
CA MET A 176 -27.29 -40.76 -19.50
C MET A 176 -28.31 -40.79 -20.64
N ARG A 177 -27.89 -41.25 -21.81
CA ARG A 177 -28.62 -42.22 -22.65
C ARG A 177 -27.62 -43.07 -23.40
#